data_AF-A0A7S4QL80-F1
#
_entry.id   AF-A0A7S4QL80-F1
#
_cell.length_a   1.000
_cell.length_b   1.000
_cell.length_c   1.000
_cell.angle_alpha   90.00
_cell.angle_beta   90.00
_cell.angle_gamma   90.00
#
_symmetry.space_group_name_H-M   'P 1'
#
loop_
_entity.id
_entity.type
_entity.pdbx_description
1 polymer ?
#
loop_
_entity_poly.entity_id
_entity_poly.type
_entity_poly.pdbx_seq_one_letter_code
_entity_poly.pdbx_strand_id
1 'polypeptide(L)'
;MAASFSEVDEIGNNIAVKKLLSQVEESGLLTKVAKSGLLSKAQDAGISLSKLEPLLALAAENDDVLILAEAATPELLPLLPTIVELAPQGLPLAVAALDISPGTLQSLAIASVAAAGAGVYFIPDDTVVQVAAQTLLVAALGVAAPAASLIGAEIIKIIKK
;
A
#
# COMPACT_ATOMS: atom_id res chain seq x y z
N MET A 1 -32.86 -2.89 -8.75
CA MET A 1 -32.79 -1.68 -9.60
C MET A 1 -31.56 -1.84 -10.47
N ALA A 2 -31.74 -1.87 -11.79
CA ALA A 2 -30.78 -2.42 -12.76
C ALA A 2 -29.52 -1.55 -12.93
N ALA A 3 -28.34 -2.15 -12.71
CA ALA A 3 -27.05 -1.62 -13.12
C ALA A 3 -26.68 -2.29 -14.45
N SER A 4 -26.99 -1.66 -15.58
CA SER A 4 -26.64 -2.21 -16.89
C SER A 4 -26.62 -1.09 -17.93
N PHE A 5 -25.42 -0.60 -18.29
CA PHE A 5 -24.99 -0.21 -19.67
C PHE A 5 -23.70 0.65 -19.74
N SER A 6 -23.11 1.14 -18.63
CA SER A 6 -21.98 2.10 -18.70
C SER A 6 -20.61 1.58 -18.26
N GLU A 7 -20.44 0.26 -18.06
CA GLU A 7 -19.15 -0.32 -17.59
C GLU A 7 -18.24 -0.78 -18.73
N VAL A 8 -18.77 -0.88 -19.96
CA VAL A 8 -18.04 -1.37 -21.13
C VAL A 8 -18.11 -0.39 -22.30
N ASP A 9 -17.01 -0.24 -23.05
CA ASP A 9 -16.94 0.62 -24.23
C ASP A 9 -17.67 0.00 -25.44
N GLU A 10 -17.70 0.72 -26.57
CA GLU A 10 -18.40 0.29 -27.80
C GLU A 10 -17.90 -1.07 -28.36
N ILE A 11 -16.74 -1.54 -27.91
CA ILE A 11 -16.08 -2.78 -28.34
C ILE A 11 -16.23 -3.87 -27.26
N GLY A 12 -16.88 -3.56 -26.13
CA GLY A 12 -17.11 -4.49 -25.01
C GLY A 12 -15.97 -4.55 -23.99
N ASN A 13 -14.99 -3.62 -24.04
CA ASN A 13 -13.90 -3.59 -23.05
C ASN A 13 -14.34 -2.90 -21.77
N ASN A 14 -13.88 -3.38 -20.62
CA ASN A 14 -14.12 -2.71 -19.34
C ASN A 14 -13.45 -1.31 -19.29
N ILE A 15 -14.26 -0.26 -19.11
CA ILE A 15 -13.82 1.13 -19.13
C ILE A 15 -12.88 1.46 -17.95
N ALA A 16 -13.14 0.87 -16.77
CA ALA A 16 -12.32 1.08 -15.58
C ALA A 16 -10.91 0.50 -15.77
N VAL A 17 -10.82 -0.70 -16.35
CA VAL A 17 -9.53 -1.33 -16.67
C VAL A 17 -8.78 -0.51 -17.73
N LYS A 18 -9.47 -0.04 -18.77
CA LYS A 18 -8.86 0.81 -19.81
C LYS A 18 -8.27 2.09 -19.22
N LYS A 19 -9.03 2.78 -18.37
CA LYS A 19 -8.57 3.99 -17.67
C LYS A 19 -7.37 3.73 -16.77
N LEU A 20 -7.37 2.61 -16.05
CA LEU A 20 -6.25 2.19 -15.21
C LEU A 20 -4.98 1.99 -16.05
N LEU A 21 -5.07 1.22 -17.14
CA LEU A 21 -3.94 0.94 -18.01
C LEU A 21 -3.36 2.23 -18.61
N SER A 22 -4.21 3.14 -19.08
CA SER A 22 -3.76 4.46 -19.56
C SER A 22 -3.06 5.27 -18.48
N GLN A 23 -3.56 5.27 -17.24
CA GLN A 23 -2.93 5.98 -16.13
C GLN A 23 -1.59 5.35 -15.70
N VAL A 24 -1.48 4.01 -15.72
CA VAL A 24 -0.22 3.31 -15.44
C VAL A 24 0.83 3.64 -16.51
N GLU A 25 0.41 3.71 -17.77
CA GLU A 25 1.26 4.10 -18.90
C GLU A 25 1.70 5.56 -18.80
N GLU A 26 0.76 6.50 -18.64
CA GLU A 26 1.01 7.94 -18.52
C GLU A 26 1.90 8.28 -17.31
N SER A 27 1.67 7.61 -16.18
CA SER A 27 2.49 7.79 -14.98
C SER A 27 3.91 7.27 -15.14
N GLY A 28 4.16 6.44 -16.16
CA GLY A 28 5.43 5.75 -16.41
C GLY A 28 5.84 4.90 -15.20
N LEU A 29 4.88 4.34 -14.47
CA LEU A 29 5.12 3.75 -13.15
C LEU A 29 6.18 2.66 -13.20
N LEU A 30 6.08 1.74 -14.15
CA LEU A 30 7.05 0.65 -14.34
C LEU A 30 8.47 1.19 -14.62
N THR A 31 8.58 2.25 -15.41
CA THR A 31 9.87 2.93 -15.67
C THR A 31 10.41 3.59 -14.41
N LYS A 32 9.55 4.19 -13.57
CA LYS A 32 9.96 4.79 -12.30
C LYS A 32 10.37 3.73 -11.27
N VAL A 33 9.70 2.58 -11.22
CA VAL A 33 10.08 1.43 -10.39
C VAL A 33 11.45 0.89 -10.82
N ALA A 34 11.70 0.77 -12.12
CA ALA A 34 12.99 0.34 -12.62
C ALA A 34 14.10 1.37 -12.28
N LYS A 35 13.83 2.67 -12.50
CA LYS A 35 14.77 3.75 -12.23
C LYS A 35 15.01 4.03 -10.75
N SER A 36 14.06 3.69 -9.87
CA SER A 36 14.25 3.86 -8.42
C SER A 36 15.28 2.89 -7.86
N GLY A 37 15.72 1.89 -8.63
CA GLY A 37 16.64 0.87 -8.17
C GLY A 37 16.02 -0.07 -7.13
N LEU A 38 14.69 -0.02 -6.94
CA LEU A 38 14.00 -0.81 -5.92
C LEU A 38 14.24 -2.31 -6.09
N LEU A 39 14.17 -2.79 -7.33
CA LEU A 39 14.43 -4.20 -7.66
C LEU A 39 15.89 -4.58 -7.42
N SER A 40 16.83 -3.73 -7.84
CA SER A 40 18.26 -3.97 -7.63
C SER A 40 18.61 -4.00 -6.14
N LYS A 41 18.08 -3.05 -5.36
CA LYS A 41 18.27 -2.99 -3.91
C LYS A 41 17.62 -4.17 -3.19
N ALA A 42 16.45 -4.62 -3.65
CA ALA A 42 15.81 -5.81 -3.13
C ALA A 42 16.70 -7.05 -3.36
N GLN A 43 17.25 -7.18 -4.57
CA GLN A 43 18.20 -8.24 -4.90
C GLN A 43 19.48 -8.16 -4.06
N ASP A 44 20.06 -6.96 -3.89
CA ASP A 44 21.23 -6.73 -3.02
C ASP A 44 20.93 -7.04 -1.55
N ALA A 45 19.70 -6.81 -1.11
CA ALA A 45 19.20 -7.21 0.20
C ALA A 45 18.94 -8.73 0.33
N GLY A 46 19.29 -9.51 -0.70
CA GLY A 46 19.17 -10.97 -0.71
C GLY A 46 17.75 -11.48 -0.98
N ILE A 47 16.85 -10.62 -1.47
CA ILE A 47 15.47 -10.98 -1.81
C ILE A 47 15.49 -11.61 -3.21
N SER A 48 15.45 -12.95 -3.27
CA SER A 48 15.31 -13.70 -4.50
C SER A 48 13.89 -14.23 -4.68
N LEU A 49 13.54 -14.66 -5.89
CA LEU A 49 12.23 -15.27 -6.18
C LEU A 49 11.92 -16.46 -5.24
N SER A 50 12.90 -17.28 -4.90
CA SER A 50 12.72 -18.40 -3.98
C SER A 50 12.34 -17.97 -2.56
N LYS A 51 12.76 -16.77 -2.12
CA LYS A 51 12.34 -16.21 -0.83
C LYS A 51 10.94 -15.59 -0.86
N LEU A 52 10.42 -15.32 -2.06
CA LEU A 52 9.06 -14.84 -2.28
C LEU A 52 8.06 -15.99 -2.43
N GLU A 53 8.51 -17.22 -2.74
CA GLU A 53 7.63 -18.39 -2.85
C GLU A 53 6.70 -18.60 -1.64
N PRO A 54 7.15 -18.46 -0.38
CA PRO A 54 6.24 -18.56 0.77
C PRO A 54 5.20 -17.43 0.82
N LEU A 55 5.54 -16.23 0.33
CA LEU A 55 4.61 -15.11 0.26
C LEU A 55 3.59 -15.31 -0.86
N LEU A 56 4.01 -15.88 -1.99
CA LEU A 56 3.13 -16.26 -3.09
C LEU A 56 2.21 -17.41 -2.70
N ALA A 57 2.70 -18.39 -1.94
CA ALA A 57 1.89 -19.47 -1.38
C ALA A 57 0.87 -18.93 -0.37
N LEU A 58 1.27 -18.02 0.53
CA LEU A 58 0.34 -17.35 1.43
C LEU A 58 -0.70 -16.51 0.66
N ALA A 59 -0.28 -15.79 -0.36
CA ALA A 59 -1.21 -15.06 -1.23
C ALA A 59 -2.18 -16.02 -1.92
N ALA A 60 -1.70 -17.18 -2.39
CA ALA A 60 -2.50 -18.20 -3.04
C ALA A 60 -3.48 -18.94 -2.11
N GLU A 61 -3.13 -19.06 -0.82
CA GLU A 61 -3.95 -19.68 0.20
C GLU A 61 -4.99 -18.70 0.78
N ASN A 62 -4.75 -17.40 0.65
CA ASN A 62 -5.70 -16.36 1.03
C ASN A 62 -6.39 -15.84 -0.22
N ASP A 63 -7.56 -16.41 -0.53
CA ASP A 63 -8.41 -15.97 -1.64
C ASP A 63 -8.59 -14.46 -1.63
N ASP A 64 -8.69 -13.81 -0.46
CA ASP A 64 -8.80 -12.34 -0.36
C ASP A 64 -7.54 -11.58 -0.83
N VAL A 65 -6.34 -12.15 -0.67
CA VAL A 65 -5.07 -11.53 -1.10
C VAL A 65 -4.82 -11.77 -2.59
N LEU A 66 -5.14 -12.97 -3.08
CA LEU A 66 -5.21 -13.22 -4.52
C LEU A 66 -6.32 -12.38 -5.16
N ILE A 67 -7.46 -12.19 -4.50
CA ILE A 67 -8.51 -11.27 -4.92
C ILE A 67 -7.95 -9.86 -4.94
N LEU A 68 -7.21 -9.36 -3.94
CA LEU A 68 -6.56 -8.03 -4.02
C LEU A 68 -5.57 -7.88 -5.21
N ALA A 69 -4.95 -8.97 -5.65
CA ALA A 69 -3.97 -9.00 -6.75
C ALA A 69 -4.57 -9.29 -8.15
N GLU A 70 -5.58 -10.16 -8.22
CA GLU A 70 -6.34 -10.57 -9.42
C GLU A 70 -7.55 -9.66 -9.66
N ALA A 71 -8.02 -9.00 -8.61
CA ALA A 71 -9.14 -8.08 -8.57
C ALA A 71 -8.80 -6.91 -7.60
N ALA A 72 -8.43 -5.75 -8.10
CA ALA A 72 -9.44 -4.87 -8.67
C ALA A 72 -10.91 -5.35 -8.49
N THR A 73 -11.33 -5.71 -7.26
CA THR A 73 -12.74 -5.97 -6.97
C THR A 73 -13.53 -4.73 -7.34
N PRO A 74 -14.84 -4.83 -7.64
CA PRO A 74 -15.67 -3.65 -7.92
C PRO A 74 -15.55 -2.53 -6.88
N GLU A 75 -15.24 -2.89 -5.63
CA GLU A 75 -15.02 -1.95 -4.53
C GLU A 75 -13.65 -1.27 -4.54
N LEU A 76 -12.62 -1.92 -5.09
CA LEU A 76 -11.25 -1.39 -5.17
C LEU A 76 -10.90 -0.80 -6.53
N LEU A 77 -11.62 -1.16 -7.60
CA LEU A 77 -11.53 -0.53 -8.93
C LEU A 77 -11.56 1.02 -8.85
N PRO A 78 -12.39 1.65 -8.01
CA PRO A 78 -12.39 3.11 -7.85
C PRO A 78 -11.12 3.65 -7.17
N LEU A 79 -10.44 2.85 -6.36
CA LEU A 79 -9.24 3.24 -5.61
C LEU A 79 -7.94 3.02 -6.40
N LEU A 80 -7.92 2.12 -7.39
CA LEU A 80 -6.72 1.85 -8.19
C LEU A 80 -6.13 3.09 -8.87
N PRO A 81 -6.92 4.00 -9.47
CA PRO A 81 -6.40 5.27 -9.99
C PRO A 81 -5.62 6.07 -8.95
N THR A 82 -6.15 6.17 -7.72
CA THR A 82 -5.51 6.89 -6.62
C THR A 82 -4.23 6.20 -6.17
N ILE A 83 -4.20 4.86 -6.15
CA ILE A 83 -2.98 4.10 -5.85
C ILE A 83 -1.91 4.36 -6.93
N VAL A 84 -2.27 4.34 -8.22
CA VAL A 84 -1.34 4.61 -9.32
C VAL A 84 -0.82 6.04 -9.30
N GLU A 85 -1.65 7.01 -8.91
CA GLU A 85 -1.25 8.41 -8.77
C GLU A 85 -0.29 8.64 -7.59
N LEU A 86 -0.51 7.94 -6.47
CA LEU A 86 0.32 8.03 -5.26
C LEU A 86 1.57 7.13 -5.33
N ALA A 87 1.56 6.08 -6.15
CA ALA A 87 2.65 5.10 -6.21
C ALA A 87 4.03 5.74 -6.50
N PRO A 88 4.19 6.69 -7.45
CA PRO A 88 5.46 7.38 -7.64
C PRO A 88 6.02 8.06 -6.39
N GLN A 89 5.14 8.59 -5.53
CA GLN A 89 5.53 9.25 -4.27
C GLN A 89 5.86 8.23 -3.17
N GLY A 90 5.25 7.04 -3.22
CA GLY A 90 5.55 5.94 -2.33
C GLY A 90 6.85 5.19 -2.66
N LEU A 91 7.34 5.24 -3.90
CA LEU A 91 8.55 4.51 -4.31
C LEU A 91 9.80 4.85 -3.47
N PRO A 92 10.15 6.13 -3.21
CA PRO A 92 11.29 6.45 -2.35
C PRO A 92 11.15 5.89 -0.93
N LEU A 93 9.94 5.91 -0.38
CA LEU A 93 9.66 5.37 0.95
C LEU A 93 9.80 3.84 0.98
N ALA A 94 9.31 3.15 -0.06
CA ALA A 94 9.46 1.70 -0.20
C ALA A 94 10.95 1.30 -0.32
N VAL A 95 11.74 2.05 -1.10
CA VAL A 95 13.19 1.84 -1.21
C VAL A 95 13.90 2.06 0.13
N ALA A 96 13.50 3.08 0.90
CA ALA A 96 14.06 3.33 2.23
C ALA A 96 13.66 2.24 3.23
N ALA A 97 12.42 1.74 3.16
CA ALA A 97 11.92 0.72 4.08
C ALA A 97 12.67 -0.61 4.00
N LEU A 98 13.23 -0.97 2.83
CA LEU A 98 14.01 -2.20 2.65
C LEU A 98 15.25 -2.29 3.55
N ASP A 99 15.83 -1.16 3.95
CA ASP A 99 17.01 -1.10 4.83
C ASP A 99 16.65 -1.23 6.31
N ILE A 100 15.38 -1.03 6.66
CA ILE A 100 14.94 -1.02 8.05
C ILE A 100 14.86 -2.46 8.56
N SER A 101 15.42 -2.71 9.74
CA SER A 101 15.32 -4.03 10.37
C SER A 101 13.89 -4.30 10.84
N PRO A 102 13.41 -5.57 10.83
CA PRO A 102 12.08 -5.91 11.35
C PRO A 102 11.85 -5.41 12.80
N GLY A 103 12.86 -5.50 13.66
CA GLY A 103 12.77 -5.00 15.04
C GLY A 103 12.58 -3.48 15.12
N THR A 104 13.25 -2.72 14.24
CA THR A 104 13.06 -1.27 14.16
C THR A 104 11.64 -0.95 13.70
N LEU A 105 11.10 -1.64 12.69
CA LEU A 105 9.71 -1.44 12.25
C LEU A 105 8.69 -1.72 13.36
N GLN A 106 8.88 -2.80 14.12
CA GLN A 106 8.01 -3.10 15.27
C GLN A 106 8.10 -2.00 16.34
N SER A 107 9.30 -1.50 16.63
CA SER A 107 9.47 -0.39 17.58
C SER A 107 8.83 0.91 17.08
N LEU A 108 8.91 1.19 15.78
CA LEU A 108 8.28 2.34 15.14
C LEU A 108 6.76 2.21 15.17
N ALA A 109 6.21 1.00 15.02
CA ALA A 109 4.77 0.78 15.16
C ALA A 109 4.29 1.17 16.57
N ILE A 110 4.99 0.73 17.61
CA ILE A 110 4.66 1.08 19.01
C ILE A 110 4.82 2.59 19.23
N ALA A 111 5.92 3.17 18.77
CA ALA A 111 6.17 4.60 18.87
C ALA A 111 5.09 5.42 18.13
N SER A 112 4.63 4.95 16.97
CA SER A 112 3.58 5.59 16.18
C SER A 112 2.23 5.56 16.92
N VAL A 113 1.85 4.43 17.51
CA VAL A 113 0.62 4.35 18.32
C VAL A 113 0.73 5.25 19.56
N ALA A 114 1.88 5.26 20.23
CA ALA A 114 2.10 6.14 21.37
C ALA A 114 2.03 7.63 20.97
N ALA A 115 2.59 7.98 19.81
CA ALA A 115 2.50 9.33 19.23
C ALA A 115 1.05 9.69 18.87
N ALA A 116 0.26 8.72 18.38
CA ALA A 116 -1.17 8.93 18.13
C ALA A 116 -1.93 9.25 19.42
N GLY A 117 -1.70 8.47 20.47
CA GLY A 117 -2.29 8.71 21.79
C GLY A 117 -1.88 10.06 22.39
N ALA A 118 -0.61 10.43 22.26
CA ALA A 118 -0.13 11.74 22.67
C ALA A 118 -0.77 12.87 21.84
N GLY A 119 -0.92 12.67 20.52
CA GLY A 119 -1.56 13.63 19.62
C GLY A 119 -3.00 13.93 20.03
N VAL A 120 -3.79 12.90 20.35
CA VAL A 120 -5.16 13.07 20.87
C VAL A 120 -5.16 13.77 22.24
N TYR A 121 -4.17 13.50 23.10
CA TYR A 121 -4.08 14.16 24.40
C TYR A 121 -3.75 15.66 24.30
N PHE A 122 -2.93 16.08 23.33
CA PHE A 122 -2.46 17.46 23.21
C PHE A 122 -3.27 18.33 22.24
N ILE A 123 -4.00 17.76 21.30
CA ILE A 123 -4.87 18.51 20.38
C ILE A 123 -6.24 18.69 21.05
N PRO A 124 -6.76 19.91 21.26
CA PRO A 124 -8.09 20.12 21.85
C PRO A 124 -9.24 19.59 20.96
N ASP A 125 -10.41 19.32 21.53
CA ASP A 125 -11.60 18.80 20.81
C ASP A 125 -12.73 19.84 20.63
N ASP A 126 -12.42 21.12 20.83
CA ASP A 126 -13.44 22.17 20.94
C ASP A 126 -14.08 22.55 19.59
N THR A 127 -13.45 22.20 18.47
CA THR A 127 -13.92 22.54 17.12
C THR A 127 -13.90 21.35 16.18
N VAL A 128 -14.80 21.37 15.20
CA VAL A 128 -14.89 20.34 14.14
C VAL A 128 -13.56 20.16 13.40
N VAL A 129 -12.79 21.24 13.20
CA VAL A 129 -11.49 21.18 12.54
C VAL A 129 -10.48 20.41 13.38
N GLN A 130 -10.49 20.60 14.70
CA GLN A 130 -9.58 19.87 15.58
C GLN A 130 -9.95 18.39 15.69
N VAL A 131 -11.25 18.06 15.76
CA VAL A 131 -11.72 16.66 15.72
C VAL A 131 -11.31 15.98 14.41
N ALA A 132 -11.41 16.70 13.29
CA ALA A 132 -10.94 16.19 12.00
C ALA A 132 -9.42 15.97 11.99
N ALA A 133 -8.65 16.90 12.58
CA ALA A 133 -7.20 16.77 12.71
C ALA A 133 -6.81 15.58 13.59
N GLN A 134 -7.47 15.37 14.72
CA GLN A 134 -7.27 14.20 15.57
C GLN A 134 -7.63 12.90 14.83
N THR A 135 -8.76 12.88 14.13
CA THR A 135 -9.19 11.70 13.37
C THR A 135 -8.16 11.33 12.30
N LEU A 136 -7.66 12.33 11.56
CA LEU A 136 -6.63 12.12 10.55
C LEU A 136 -5.32 11.67 11.20
N LEU A 137 -4.93 12.25 12.34
CA LEU A 137 -3.74 11.87 13.08
C LEU A 137 -3.82 10.43 13.57
N VAL A 138 -4.95 10.02 14.15
CA VAL A 138 -5.17 8.65 14.62
C VAL A 138 -5.25 7.67 13.45
N ALA A 139 -5.93 8.03 12.36
CA ALA A 139 -5.96 7.20 11.15
C ALA A 139 -4.54 6.98 10.59
N ALA A 140 -3.72 8.03 10.53
CA ALA A 140 -2.36 7.95 10.03
C ALA A 140 -1.40 7.23 10.99
N LEU A 141 -1.31 7.68 12.25
CA LEU A 141 -0.30 7.23 13.21
C LEU A 141 -0.77 6.10 14.13
N GLY A 142 -2.08 5.98 14.37
CA GLY A 142 -2.66 4.94 15.21
C GLY A 142 -3.03 3.67 14.43
N VAL A 143 -3.32 3.80 13.13
CA VAL A 143 -3.77 2.67 12.30
C VAL A 143 -2.84 2.41 11.12
N ALA A 144 -2.71 3.36 10.18
CA ALA A 144 -2.03 3.11 8.92
C ALA A 144 -0.52 2.83 9.09
N ALA A 145 0.20 3.71 9.79
CA ALA A 145 1.64 3.55 10.00
C ALA A 145 2.01 2.32 10.85
N PRO A 146 1.31 2.00 11.96
CA PRO A 146 1.54 0.76 12.70
C PRO A 146 1.22 -0.48 11.89
N ALA A 147 0.09 -0.52 11.17
CA ALA A 147 -0.28 -1.66 10.33
C ALA A 147 0.78 -1.90 9.24
N ALA A 148 1.18 -0.85 8.52
CA ALA A 148 2.22 -0.93 7.50
C ALA A 148 3.56 -1.40 8.08
N SER A 149 3.93 -0.93 9.28
CA SER A 149 5.19 -1.30 9.94
C SER A 149 5.19 -2.75 10.44
N LEU A 150 4.08 -3.22 11.02
CA LEU A 150 3.97 -4.60 11.51
C LEU A 150 3.89 -5.61 10.37
N ILE A 151 3.04 -5.36 9.37
CA ILE A 151 2.94 -6.20 8.17
C ILE A 151 4.27 -6.21 7.42
N GLY A 152 4.87 -5.03 7.23
CA GLY A 152 6.19 -4.89 6.61
C GLY A 152 7.28 -5.65 7.38
N ALA A 153 7.26 -5.63 8.71
CA ALA A 153 8.21 -6.38 9.53
C ALA A 153 8.11 -7.90 9.32
N GLU A 154 6.90 -8.46 9.25
CA GLU A 154 6.71 -9.90 9.00
C GLU A 154 7.12 -10.29 7.58
N ILE A 155 6.80 -9.47 6.57
CA ILE A 155 7.26 -9.69 5.19
C ILE A 155 8.80 -9.67 5.13
N ILE A 156 9.44 -8.64 5.71
CA ILE A 156 10.90 -8.51 5.72
C ILE A 156 11.55 -9.67 6.49
N LYS A 157 10.91 -10.15 7.56
CA LYS A 157 11.40 -11.31 8.32
C LYS A 157 11.33 -12.59 7.50
N ILE A 158 10.29 -12.82 6.71
CA ILE A 158 10.18 -13.99 5.83
C ILE A 158 11.28 -13.97 4.76
N ILE A 159 11.54 -12.81 4.13
CA ILE A 159 12.52 -12.69 3.04
C ILE A 159 13.98 -12.54 3.51
N LYS A 160 14.25 -12.13 4.75
CA LYS A 160 15.63 -12.05 5.28
C LYS A 160 16.02 -13.29 6.10
N LYS A 161 15.09 -14.19 6.38
CA LYS A 161 15.38 -15.52 6.91
C LYS A 161 16.09 -16.39 5.85
#